data_AF-A0A9X4QT03-F1
#
_entry.id   AF-A0A9X4QT03-F1
#
_cell.length_a   1.000
_cell.length_b   1.000
_cell.length_c   1.000
_cell.angle_alpha   90.00
_cell.angle_beta   90.00
_cell.angle_gamma   90.00
#
_symmetry.space_group_name_H-M   'P 1'
#
loop_
_entity.id
_entity.type
_entity.pdbx_description
1 polymer ?
#
loop_
_entity_poly.entity_id
_entity_poly.type
_entity_poly.pdbx_seq_one_letter_code
_entity_poly.pdbx_strand_id
1 'polypeptide(L)'
;MKDSFDNFKSIWDNEPIIVFDTNVYLRIYRLTPESIEQALRTLRSVFDSIWIPHQVHEEFCKHQEKEYNSSFNKYQEVTKSIRSIIEKTKNSIDGEFVKYIELKYPLIDQFKDQLLTHIKEMQKVSDKYVKDIEDDIKRNKDIIRKNEVKALVEDLVANGSKGHQFTLEELLSVYEEGERRYKYLIPPGYKDSIKDDDDPTGTRKYGDLVLWKQVLHQATVKNKNIIFVTRDVKEDWWQLDKDGKPVEARKELVQEFREKTRNNLILVTLSNFLDYVARINHIDNRLAYLEVNALDICKELADQQDWDAIFNNEMELTSYFIHSGDLQPFVDDPIADVEVISASSIPDFEIDSVDFHDNQVFMEGRFEVEVEISVETSSFNGTFLPYGSGLCKITGSFSVEFELNTEQQEEKDNIYIEDSEKFEVGGFEIEDYDNQTDYDEEEQYYEKLSSEEYCVHCDNAAVYFTKSGSGVCENHKEKYDFCSGCATLFDKGSLTGSKCHKCDN
;
A
#
# COMPACT_ATOMS: atom_id res chain seq x y z
N MET A 1 -23.96 -12.22 16.47
CA MET A 1 -23.03 -13.26 16.96
C MET A 1 -21.67 -12.81 16.53
N LYS A 2 -20.73 -12.77 17.47
CA LYS A 2 -19.37 -12.31 17.20
C LYS A 2 -18.65 -13.25 16.27
N ASP A 3 -17.88 -12.68 15.36
CA ASP A 3 -16.88 -13.42 14.60
C ASP A 3 -15.83 -13.94 15.57
N SER A 4 -15.96 -15.22 15.93
CA SER A 4 -15.15 -15.91 16.93
C SER A 4 -15.30 -17.39 16.72
N PHE A 5 -14.23 -18.15 16.97
CA PHE A 5 -14.22 -19.59 16.74
C PHE A 5 -15.37 -20.32 17.45
N ASP A 6 -15.69 -19.97 18.70
CA ASP A 6 -16.76 -20.63 19.45
C ASP A 6 -18.15 -20.39 18.84
N ASN A 7 -18.46 -19.15 18.45
CA ASN A 7 -19.73 -18.83 17.79
C ASN A 7 -19.79 -19.46 16.40
N PHE A 8 -18.69 -19.42 15.65
CA PHE A 8 -18.56 -20.09 14.35
C PHE A 8 -18.85 -21.58 14.49
N LYS A 9 -18.18 -22.25 15.43
CA LYS A 9 -18.34 -23.67 15.72
C LYS A 9 -19.77 -24.02 16.12
N SER A 10 -20.41 -23.18 16.94
CA SER A 10 -21.82 -23.40 17.32
C SER A 10 -22.77 -23.42 16.12
N ILE A 11 -22.52 -22.61 15.09
CA ILE A 11 -23.30 -22.60 13.85
C ILE A 11 -22.88 -23.75 12.94
N TRP A 12 -21.56 -24.00 12.86
CA TRP A 12 -20.94 -25.06 12.10
C TRP A 12 -21.53 -26.44 12.43
N ASP A 13 -21.69 -26.74 13.73
CA ASP A 13 -22.24 -28.00 14.23
C ASP A 13 -23.72 -28.21 13.83
N ASN A 14 -24.39 -27.18 13.32
CA ASN A 14 -25.76 -27.24 12.81
C ASN A 14 -25.83 -27.30 11.27
N GLU A 15 -24.74 -27.72 10.60
CA GLU A 15 -24.65 -27.91 9.14
C GLU A 15 -25.16 -26.70 8.33
N PRO A 16 -24.56 -25.51 8.50
CA PRO A 16 -25.01 -24.28 7.88
C PRO A 16 -24.78 -24.30 6.36
N ILE A 17 -25.43 -23.36 5.68
CA ILE A 17 -25.06 -23.02 4.31
C ILE A 17 -23.95 -21.98 4.38
N ILE A 18 -22.87 -22.20 3.63
CA ILE A 18 -21.74 -21.28 3.53
C ILE A 18 -21.93 -20.47 2.26
N VAL A 19 -21.90 -19.14 2.40
CA VAL A 19 -22.04 -18.20 1.30
C VAL A 19 -20.79 -17.35 1.25
N PHE A 20 -20.06 -17.41 0.14
CA PHE A 20 -18.94 -16.52 -0.11
C PHE A 20 -19.38 -15.33 -0.94
N ASP A 21 -18.92 -14.16 -0.55
CA ASP A 21 -18.93 -12.94 -1.36
C ASP A 21 -17.97 -13.09 -2.56
N THR A 22 -18.21 -12.33 -3.63
CA THR A 22 -17.38 -12.33 -4.84
C THR A 22 -15.92 -12.00 -4.51
N ASN A 23 -15.70 -11.04 -3.60
CA ASN A 23 -14.36 -10.58 -3.23
C ASN A 23 -13.47 -11.69 -2.64
N VAL A 24 -14.07 -12.76 -2.09
CA VAL A 24 -13.34 -13.92 -1.57
C VAL A 24 -12.68 -14.68 -2.70
N TYR A 25 -13.45 -15.07 -3.72
CA TYR A 25 -12.92 -15.80 -4.88
C TYR A 25 -11.88 -14.97 -5.63
N LEU A 26 -12.13 -13.67 -5.78
CA LEU A 26 -11.18 -12.77 -6.45
C LEU A 26 -9.90 -12.57 -5.64
N ARG A 27 -9.97 -12.56 -4.29
CA ARG A 27 -8.77 -12.49 -3.45
C ARG A 27 -7.88 -13.71 -3.63
N ILE A 28 -8.44 -14.91 -3.81
CA ILE A 28 -7.64 -16.13 -4.00
C ILE A 28 -6.72 -16.00 -5.22
N TYR A 29 -7.16 -15.38 -6.33
CA TYR A 29 -6.27 -15.14 -7.49
C TYR A 29 -5.03 -14.31 -7.19
N ARG A 30 -5.05 -13.49 -6.14
CA ARG A 30 -3.95 -12.59 -5.78
C ARG A 30 -2.92 -13.24 -4.85
N LEU A 31 -3.18 -14.47 -4.41
CA LEU A 31 -2.27 -15.24 -3.58
C LEU A 31 -1.16 -15.89 -4.45
N THR A 32 -0.07 -16.32 -3.82
CA THR A 32 0.94 -17.18 -4.47
C THR A 32 0.34 -18.52 -4.88
N PRO A 33 0.93 -19.24 -5.86
CA PRO A 33 0.42 -20.53 -6.31
C PRO A 33 0.21 -21.55 -5.18
N GLU A 34 1.13 -21.62 -4.23
CA GLU A 34 1.08 -22.50 -3.06
C GLU A 34 -0.08 -22.12 -2.13
N SER A 35 -0.25 -20.82 -1.86
CA SER A 35 -1.37 -20.29 -1.07
C SER A 35 -2.72 -20.47 -1.76
N ILE A 36 -2.78 -20.39 -3.09
CA ILE A 36 -3.97 -20.74 -3.88
C ILE A 36 -4.35 -22.20 -3.64
N GLU A 37 -3.39 -23.13 -3.72
CA GLU A 37 -3.65 -24.55 -3.50
C GLU A 37 -4.16 -24.82 -2.08
N GLN A 38 -3.57 -24.18 -1.05
CA GLN A 38 -4.02 -24.31 0.34
C GLN A 38 -5.41 -23.72 0.59
N ALA A 39 -5.69 -22.51 0.06
CA ALA A 39 -7.00 -21.88 0.17
C ALA A 39 -8.07 -22.74 -0.52
N LEU A 40 -7.80 -23.22 -1.74
CA LEU A 40 -8.72 -24.07 -2.48
C LEU A 40 -8.93 -25.43 -1.82
N ARG A 41 -7.90 -26.03 -1.21
CA ARG A 41 -8.06 -27.25 -0.40
C ARG A 41 -9.01 -27.02 0.77
N THR A 42 -8.89 -25.88 1.44
CA THR A 42 -9.78 -25.48 2.54
C THR A 42 -11.22 -25.32 2.05
N LEU A 43 -11.45 -24.58 0.96
CA LEU A 43 -12.78 -24.42 0.37
C LEU A 43 -13.37 -25.74 -0.14
N ARG A 44 -12.56 -26.60 -0.80
CA ARG A 44 -13.01 -27.92 -1.28
C ARG A 44 -13.37 -28.87 -0.14
N SER A 45 -12.78 -28.71 1.05
CA SER A 45 -13.15 -29.53 2.21
C SER A 45 -14.58 -29.30 2.71
N VAL A 46 -15.19 -28.17 2.32
CA VAL A 46 -16.54 -27.78 2.72
C VAL A 46 -17.49 -27.69 1.52
N PHE A 47 -17.08 -28.23 0.37
CA PHE A 47 -17.71 -28.07 -0.94
C PHE A 47 -19.24 -28.28 -0.92
N ASP A 48 -19.70 -29.34 -0.23
CA ASP A 48 -21.12 -29.69 -0.17
C ASP A 48 -21.98 -28.71 0.65
N SER A 49 -21.36 -27.85 1.47
CA SER A 49 -22.03 -26.83 2.27
C SER A 49 -22.06 -25.47 1.57
N ILE A 50 -21.33 -25.29 0.48
CA ILE A 50 -21.22 -24.02 -0.24
C ILE A 50 -22.46 -23.80 -1.11
N TRP A 51 -23.02 -22.60 -1.04
CA TRP A 51 -24.02 -22.12 -1.99
C TRP A 51 -23.59 -20.76 -2.56
N ILE A 52 -23.69 -20.62 -3.89
CA ILE A 52 -23.29 -19.41 -4.60
C ILE A 52 -24.53 -18.61 -5.02
N PRO A 53 -24.76 -17.41 -4.48
CA PRO A 53 -25.78 -16.48 -4.95
C PRO A 53 -25.59 -16.17 -6.43
N HIS A 54 -26.69 -15.94 -7.16
CA HIS A 54 -26.59 -15.58 -8.58
C HIS A 54 -25.79 -14.29 -8.78
N GLN A 55 -25.98 -13.30 -7.90
CA GLN A 55 -25.24 -12.02 -7.93
C GLN A 55 -23.72 -12.26 -7.85
N VAL A 56 -23.27 -13.11 -6.91
CA VAL A 56 -21.86 -13.44 -6.72
C VAL A 56 -21.29 -14.12 -7.97
N HIS A 57 -22.03 -15.06 -8.55
CA HIS A 57 -21.61 -15.71 -9.79
C HIS A 57 -21.49 -14.73 -10.96
N GLU A 58 -22.43 -13.79 -11.13
CA GLU A 58 -22.36 -12.78 -12.19
C GLU A 58 -21.13 -11.86 -12.03
N GLU A 59 -20.88 -11.38 -10.81
CA GLU A 59 -19.73 -10.54 -10.53
C GLU A 59 -18.41 -11.29 -10.68
N PHE A 60 -18.36 -12.55 -10.26
CA PHE A 60 -17.21 -13.42 -10.47
C PHE A 60 -16.92 -13.56 -11.96
N CYS A 61 -17.93 -13.92 -12.77
CA CYS A 61 -17.77 -14.03 -14.22
C CYS A 61 -17.29 -12.73 -14.88
N LYS A 62 -17.71 -11.58 -14.36
CA LYS A 62 -17.30 -10.25 -14.86
C LYS A 62 -15.84 -9.92 -14.56
N HIS A 63 -15.33 -10.30 -13.38
CA HIS A 63 -14.03 -9.84 -12.91
C HIS A 63 -12.92 -10.91 -12.94
N GLN A 64 -13.25 -12.21 -12.98
CA GLN A 64 -12.29 -13.30 -12.89
C GLN A 64 -11.17 -13.23 -13.93
N GLU A 65 -11.47 -12.79 -15.16
CA GLU A 65 -10.47 -12.75 -16.24
C GLU A 65 -9.40 -11.69 -15.98
N LYS A 66 -9.79 -10.54 -15.42
CA LYS A 66 -8.87 -9.49 -15.02
C LYS A 66 -7.93 -9.98 -13.92
N GLU A 67 -8.48 -10.59 -12.86
CA GLU A 67 -7.70 -11.09 -11.73
C GLU A 67 -6.79 -12.25 -12.14
N TYR A 68 -7.28 -13.18 -12.97
CA TYR A 68 -6.48 -14.25 -13.57
C TYR A 68 -5.30 -13.69 -14.36
N ASN A 69 -5.53 -12.69 -15.24
CA ASN A 69 -4.46 -12.10 -16.03
C ASN A 69 -3.45 -11.33 -15.18
N SER A 70 -3.90 -10.68 -14.10
CA SER A 70 -3.02 -10.03 -13.13
C SER A 70 -2.12 -11.07 -12.44
N SER A 71 -2.71 -12.17 -11.95
CA SER A 71 -2.00 -13.29 -11.33
C SER A 71 -0.97 -13.91 -12.28
N PHE A 72 -1.38 -14.18 -13.54
CA PHE A 72 -0.53 -14.80 -14.55
C PHE A 72 0.69 -13.94 -14.95
N ASN A 73 0.59 -12.61 -14.83
CA ASN A 73 1.62 -11.67 -15.26
C ASN A 73 2.47 -11.09 -14.12
N LYS A 74 2.09 -11.27 -12.84
CA LYS A 74 2.76 -10.70 -11.66
C LYS A 74 4.30 -10.83 -11.71
N TYR A 75 4.80 -12.03 -12.00
CA TYR A 75 6.25 -12.32 -12.02
C TYR A 75 7.01 -11.69 -13.20
N GLN A 76 6.33 -11.26 -14.26
CA GLN A 76 6.99 -10.56 -15.37
C GLN A 76 7.23 -9.07 -15.06
N GLU A 77 6.39 -8.46 -14.21
CA GLU A 77 6.45 -7.02 -13.96
C GLU A 77 7.66 -6.62 -13.11
N VAL A 78 8.07 -7.45 -12.13
CA VAL A 78 9.25 -7.18 -11.29
C VAL A 78 10.51 -7.03 -12.13
N THR A 79 10.76 -8.00 -13.02
CA THR A 79 11.95 -7.99 -13.88
C THR A 79 11.95 -6.84 -14.89
N LYS A 80 10.76 -6.45 -15.38
CA LYS A 80 10.60 -5.27 -16.25
C LYS A 80 10.90 -3.97 -15.50
N SER A 81 10.40 -3.83 -14.26
CA SER A 81 10.61 -2.64 -13.44
C SER A 81 12.09 -2.40 -13.17
N ILE A 82 12.81 -3.44 -12.70
CA ILE A 82 14.25 -3.34 -12.43
C ILE A 82 15.03 -2.96 -13.69
N ARG A 83 14.75 -3.61 -14.83
CA ARG A 83 15.40 -3.26 -16.11
C ARG A 83 15.13 -1.81 -16.51
N SER A 84 13.88 -1.35 -16.35
CA SER A 84 13.47 0.02 -16.64
C SER A 84 14.23 1.04 -15.78
N ILE A 85 14.39 0.78 -14.48
CA ILE A 85 15.16 1.64 -13.57
C ILE A 85 16.62 1.72 -14.03
N ILE A 86 17.27 0.58 -14.29
CA ILE A 86 18.67 0.56 -14.74
C ILE A 86 18.83 1.34 -16.06
N GLU A 87 17.90 1.21 -17.00
CA GLU A 87 17.92 1.98 -18.25
C GLU A 87 17.71 3.48 -18.03
N LYS A 88 16.79 3.89 -17.14
CA LYS A 88 16.58 5.29 -16.78
C LYS A 88 17.82 5.89 -16.11
N THR A 89 18.41 5.19 -15.14
CA THR A 89 19.64 5.60 -14.46
C THR A 89 20.78 5.79 -15.46
N LYS A 90 20.95 4.84 -16.39
CA LYS A 90 21.93 4.96 -17.47
C LYS A 90 21.71 6.22 -18.29
N ASN A 91 20.48 6.47 -18.74
CA ASN A 91 20.16 7.63 -19.57
C ASN A 91 20.36 8.95 -18.82
N SER A 92 20.02 8.99 -17.53
CA SER A 92 20.21 10.17 -16.68
C SER A 92 21.71 10.49 -16.53
N ILE A 93 22.51 9.48 -16.18
CA ILE A 93 23.97 9.62 -16.06
C ILE A 93 24.59 10.04 -17.39
N ASP A 94 24.21 9.41 -18.50
CA ASP A 94 24.69 9.80 -19.83
C ASP A 94 24.37 11.27 -20.14
N GLY A 95 23.18 11.75 -19.78
CA GLY A 95 22.75 13.14 -19.94
C GLY A 95 23.59 14.13 -19.16
N GLU A 96 23.94 13.81 -17.90
CA GLU A 96 24.84 14.65 -17.09
C GLU A 96 26.22 14.74 -17.72
N PHE A 97 26.81 13.61 -18.15
CA PHE A 97 28.13 13.64 -18.79
C PHE A 97 28.15 14.45 -20.10
N VAL A 98 27.05 14.49 -20.86
CA VAL A 98 26.97 15.36 -22.05
C VAL A 98 27.19 16.83 -21.69
N LYS A 99 26.68 17.30 -20.54
CA LYS A 99 26.88 18.68 -20.07
C LYS A 99 28.34 18.98 -19.71
N TYR A 100 29.03 18.01 -19.10
CA TYR A 100 30.38 18.22 -18.55
C TYR A 100 31.52 17.89 -19.51
N ILE A 101 31.29 17.10 -20.57
CA ILE A 101 32.33 16.73 -21.55
C ILE A 101 32.90 17.97 -22.26
N GLU A 102 32.08 18.98 -22.55
CA GLU A 102 32.56 20.23 -23.17
C GLU A 102 33.46 21.06 -22.24
N LEU A 103 33.34 20.86 -20.93
CA LEU A 103 34.11 21.59 -19.90
C LEU A 103 35.52 21.01 -19.68
N LYS A 104 35.87 19.91 -20.35
CA LYS A 104 37.21 19.28 -20.34
C LYS A 104 37.77 19.01 -18.94
N TYR A 105 36.92 18.57 -18.01
CA TYR A 105 37.36 18.15 -16.69
C TYR A 105 38.41 17.03 -16.78
N PRO A 106 39.47 17.05 -15.96
CA PRO A 106 40.46 15.98 -15.96
C PRO A 106 39.82 14.61 -15.71
N LEU A 107 40.19 13.62 -16.52
CA LEU A 107 39.76 12.22 -16.39
C LEU A 107 38.25 11.97 -16.54
N ILE A 108 37.46 12.95 -17.00
CA ILE A 108 36.00 12.84 -17.11
C ILE A 108 35.55 11.66 -17.98
N ASP A 109 36.26 11.39 -19.08
CA ASP A 109 35.97 10.26 -19.97
C ASP A 109 36.22 8.91 -19.27
N GLN A 110 37.29 8.81 -18.48
CA GLN A 110 37.62 7.59 -17.73
C GLN A 110 36.58 7.34 -16.62
N PHE A 111 36.15 8.40 -15.93
CA PHE A 111 35.12 8.32 -14.91
C PHE A 111 33.78 7.88 -15.52
N LYS A 112 33.40 8.47 -16.66
CA LYS A 112 32.23 8.05 -17.43
C LYS A 112 32.29 6.56 -17.77
N ASP A 113 33.40 6.11 -18.34
CA ASP A 113 33.56 4.71 -18.77
C ASP A 113 33.49 3.71 -17.60
N GLN A 114 34.07 4.08 -16.44
CA GLN A 114 33.98 3.29 -15.21
C GLN A 114 32.53 3.16 -14.72
N LEU A 115 31.81 4.28 -14.62
CA LEU A 115 30.40 4.26 -14.21
C LEU A 115 29.53 3.45 -15.18
N LEU A 116 29.70 3.66 -16.49
CA LEU A 116 28.96 2.90 -17.51
C LEU A 116 29.29 1.41 -17.48
N THR A 117 30.48 1.02 -17.03
CA THR A 117 30.84 -0.39 -16.83
C THR A 117 30.08 -0.99 -15.66
N HIS A 118 29.99 -0.31 -14.51
CA HIS A 118 29.21 -0.79 -13.37
C HIS A 118 27.71 -0.87 -13.67
N ILE A 119 27.16 0.07 -14.42
CA ILE A 119 25.76 -0.01 -14.90
C ILE A 119 25.55 -1.27 -15.77
N LYS A 120 26.50 -1.59 -16.66
CA LYS A 120 26.44 -2.83 -17.46
C LYS A 120 26.54 -4.08 -16.59
N GLU A 121 27.30 -4.03 -15.49
CA GLU A 121 27.36 -5.13 -14.53
C GLU A 121 26.02 -5.32 -13.82
N MET A 122 25.36 -4.25 -13.39
CA MET A 122 23.99 -4.30 -12.83
C MET A 122 23.01 -4.94 -13.82
N GLN A 123 23.07 -4.56 -15.11
CA GLN A 123 22.25 -5.18 -16.16
C GLN A 123 22.48 -6.69 -16.27
N LYS A 124 23.75 -7.13 -16.23
CA LYS A 124 24.09 -8.56 -16.28
C LYS A 124 23.57 -9.33 -15.07
N VAL A 125 23.64 -8.76 -13.87
CA VAL A 125 23.11 -9.40 -12.66
C VAL A 125 21.60 -9.55 -12.77
N SER A 126 20.89 -8.49 -13.18
CA SER A 126 19.45 -8.54 -13.43
C SER A 126 19.08 -9.61 -14.45
N ASP A 127 19.73 -9.64 -15.62
CA ASP A 127 19.46 -10.64 -16.66
C ASP A 127 19.79 -12.08 -16.23
N LYS A 128 20.76 -12.26 -15.33
CA LYS A 128 21.07 -13.58 -14.75
C LYS A 128 19.96 -14.03 -13.82
N TYR A 129 19.50 -13.18 -12.90
CA TYR A 129 18.39 -13.49 -12.01
C TYR A 129 17.14 -13.92 -12.77
N VAL A 130 16.77 -13.22 -13.86
CA VAL A 130 15.63 -13.61 -14.71
C VAL A 130 15.75 -15.04 -15.25
N LYS A 131 16.97 -15.46 -15.61
CA LYS A 131 17.21 -16.83 -16.08
C LYS A 131 17.15 -17.84 -14.93
N ASP A 132 17.69 -17.48 -13.78
CA ASP A 132 17.74 -18.37 -12.61
C ASP A 132 16.32 -18.70 -12.11
N ILE A 133 15.35 -17.79 -12.26
CA ILE A 133 13.93 -18.01 -11.86
C ILE A 133 13.00 -18.42 -13.02
N GLU A 134 13.52 -18.64 -14.23
CA GLU A 134 12.68 -18.88 -15.43
C GLU A 134 11.79 -20.13 -15.29
N ASP A 135 12.36 -21.20 -14.70
CA ASP A 135 11.65 -22.45 -14.47
C ASP A 135 10.56 -22.30 -13.39
N ASP A 136 10.80 -21.50 -12.35
CA ASP A 136 9.80 -21.22 -11.31
C ASP A 136 8.66 -20.36 -11.86
N ILE A 137 8.97 -19.33 -12.65
CA ILE A 137 7.94 -18.55 -13.37
C ILE A 137 7.09 -19.48 -14.24
N LYS A 138 7.72 -20.42 -14.94
CA LYS A 138 7.00 -21.37 -15.80
C LYS A 138 6.12 -22.31 -14.99
N ARG A 139 6.63 -22.84 -13.88
CA ARG A 139 5.88 -23.70 -12.95
C ARG A 139 4.67 -22.98 -12.37
N ASN A 140 4.86 -21.75 -11.89
CA ASN A 140 3.80 -20.92 -11.33
C ASN A 140 2.72 -20.63 -12.39
N LYS A 141 3.13 -20.32 -13.62
CA LYS A 141 2.22 -20.18 -14.75
C LYS A 141 1.46 -21.46 -15.07
N ASP A 142 2.07 -22.63 -14.95
CA ASP A 142 1.40 -23.91 -15.17
C ASP A 142 0.36 -24.21 -14.09
N ILE A 143 0.60 -23.85 -12.83
CA ILE A 143 -0.40 -23.92 -11.75
C ILE A 143 -1.56 -22.96 -12.05
N ILE A 144 -1.26 -21.69 -12.32
CA ILE A 144 -2.27 -20.66 -12.60
C ILE A 144 -3.10 -21.04 -13.83
N ARG A 145 -2.49 -21.60 -14.89
CA ARG A 145 -3.16 -22.06 -16.12
C ARG A 145 -4.29 -23.05 -15.89
N LYS A 146 -4.19 -23.89 -14.86
CA LYS A 146 -5.27 -24.83 -14.49
C LYS A 146 -6.54 -24.07 -14.10
N ASN A 147 -6.37 -22.85 -13.56
CA ASN A 147 -7.43 -21.97 -13.13
C ASN A 147 -8.41 -22.67 -12.17
N GLU A 148 -7.85 -23.31 -11.15
CA GLU A 148 -8.60 -24.12 -10.18
C GLU A 148 -9.66 -23.32 -9.40
N VAL A 149 -9.48 -21.99 -9.27
CA VAL A 149 -10.50 -21.09 -8.69
C VAL A 149 -11.76 -21.07 -9.56
N LYS A 150 -11.59 -20.90 -10.87
CA LYS A 150 -12.70 -20.97 -11.82
C LYS A 150 -13.31 -22.37 -11.85
N ALA A 151 -12.47 -23.41 -11.85
CA ALA A 151 -12.94 -24.80 -11.82
C ALA A 151 -13.82 -25.08 -10.58
N LEU A 152 -13.41 -24.61 -9.39
CA LEU A 152 -14.22 -24.72 -8.17
C LEU A 152 -15.61 -24.07 -8.33
N VAL A 153 -15.67 -22.86 -8.88
CA VAL A 153 -16.96 -22.16 -9.10
C VAL A 153 -17.80 -22.89 -10.14
N GLU A 154 -17.20 -23.37 -11.22
CA GLU A 154 -17.90 -24.17 -12.25
C GLU A 154 -18.43 -25.49 -11.69
N ASP A 155 -17.66 -26.17 -10.84
CA ASP A 155 -18.08 -27.39 -10.14
C ASP A 155 -19.30 -27.12 -9.23
N LEU A 156 -19.31 -25.98 -8.51
CA LEU A 156 -20.43 -25.54 -7.67
C LEU A 156 -21.68 -25.14 -8.49
N VAL A 157 -21.49 -24.67 -9.72
CA VAL A 157 -22.63 -24.45 -10.63
C VAL A 157 -23.15 -25.79 -11.14
N ALA A 158 -22.26 -26.69 -11.54
CA ALA A 158 -22.60 -27.99 -12.11
C ALA A 158 -23.32 -28.91 -11.12
N ASN A 159 -22.99 -28.83 -9.83
CA ASN A 159 -23.66 -29.61 -8.78
C ASN A 159 -25.02 -29.00 -8.35
N GLY A 160 -25.44 -27.86 -8.92
CA GLY A 160 -26.70 -27.19 -8.60
C GLY A 160 -26.65 -26.29 -7.36
N SER A 161 -25.47 -25.92 -6.87
CA SER A 161 -25.30 -25.01 -5.72
C SER A 161 -25.40 -23.53 -6.07
N LYS A 162 -25.74 -23.20 -7.32
CA LYS A 162 -25.99 -21.82 -7.76
C LYS A 162 -27.43 -21.40 -7.48
N GLY A 163 -27.60 -20.20 -6.93
CA GLY A 163 -28.88 -19.52 -6.77
C GLY A 163 -29.56 -19.19 -8.10
N HIS A 164 -30.89 -19.13 -8.09
CA HIS A 164 -31.64 -18.69 -9.25
C HIS A 164 -31.45 -17.19 -9.49
N GLN A 165 -31.57 -16.78 -10.75
CA GLN A 165 -31.63 -15.37 -11.12
C GLN A 165 -32.98 -14.80 -10.70
N PHE A 166 -32.99 -13.63 -10.06
CA PHE A 166 -34.21 -12.90 -9.82
C PHE A 166 -34.82 -12.43 -11.14
N THR A 167 -36.14 -12.54 -11.23
CA THR A 167 -36.93 -11.98 -12.31
C THR A 167 -36.82 -10.45 -12.32
N LEU A 168 -37.18 -9.83 -13.44
CA LEU A 168 -37.23 -8.36 -13.53
C LEU A 168 -38.15 -7.75 -12.46
N GLU A 169 -39.28 -8.38 -12.16
CA GLU A 169 -40.22 -7.93 -11.13
C GLU A 169 -39.59 -7.97 -9.73
N GLU A 170 -38.88 -9.05 -9.41
CA GLU A 170 -38.14 -9.16 -8.15
C GLU A 170 -37.03 -8.12 -8.05
N LEU A 171 -36.25 -7.91 -9.12
CA LEU A 171 -35.20 -6.89 -9.16
C LEU A 171 -35.77 -5.48 -8.96
N LEU A 172 -36.86 -5.13 -9.65
CA LEU A 172 -37.51 -3.82 -9.48
C LEU A 172 -37.99 -3.61 -8.03
N SER A 173 -38.57 -4.65 -7.41
CA SER A 173 -38.97 -4.60 -6.00
C SER A 173 -37.78 -4.38 -5.07
N VAL A 174 -36.65 -5.05 -5.33
CA VAL A 174 -35.41 -4.85 -4.58
C VAL A 174 -34.86 -3.43 -4.75
N TYR A 175 -34.92 -2.85 -5.96
CA TYR A 175 -34.46 -1.49 -6.21
C TYR A 175 -35.34 -0.43 -5.51
N GLU A 176 -36.66 -0.58 -5.56
CA GLU A 176 -37.59 0.29 -4.83
C GLU A 176 -37.38 0.22 -3.31
N GLU A 177 -37.08 -0.97 -2.79
CA GLU A 177 -36.69 -1.13 -1.38
C GLU A 177 -35.33 -0.47 -1.11
N GLY A 178 -34.36 -0.66 -2.00
CA GLY A 178 -33.01 -0.10 -1.92
C GLY A 178 -32.99 1.42 -1.84
N GLU A 179 -33.79 2.11 -2.66
CA GLU A 179 -33.93 3.57 -2.58
C GLU A 179 -34.32 4.05 -1.18
N ARG A 180 -35.28 3.35 -0.55
CA ARG A 180 -35.74 3.69 0.80
C ARG A 180 -34.69 3.34 1.83
N ARG A 181 -34.07 2.16 1.73
CA ARG A 181 -33.01 1.72 2.65
C ARG A 181 -31.85 2.69 2.64
N TYR A 182 -31.33 3.05 1.47
CA TYR A 182 -30.11 3.87 1.36
C TYR A 182 -30.38 5.31 1.80
N LYS A 183 -31.58 5.84 1.53
CA LYS A 183 -32.02 7.13 2.08
C LYS A 183 -31.95 7.18 3.62
N TYR A 184 -32.24 6.08 4.29
CA TYR A 184 -32.24 5.99 5.76
C TYR A 184 -31.03 5.24 6.33
N LEU A 185 -29.99 5.01 5.52
CA LEU A 185 -28.77 4.28 5.89
C LEU A 185 -29.06 2.90 6.51
N ILE A 186 -30.08 2.21 5.98
CA ILE A 186 -30.45 0.86 6.41
C ILE A 186 -29.62 -0.14 5.60
N PRO A 187 -28.90 -1.08 6.25
CA PRO A 187 -28.02 -2.02 5.58
C PRO A 187 -28.78 -3.13 4.78
N PRO A 188 -28.09 -3.87 3.89
CA PRO A 188 -26.71 -3.65 3.45
C PRO A 188 -26.62 -2.84 2.15
N GLY A 189 -25.44 -2.30 1.84
CA GLY A 189 -25.09 -1.70 0.55
C GLY A 189 -25.22 -0.18 0.45
N TYR A 190 -25.65 0.52 1.50
CA TYR A 190 -25.78 1.98 1.43
C TYR A 190 -24.42 2.68 1.27
N LYS A 191 -23.30 2.01 1.60
CA LYS A 191 -21.95 2.54 1.34
C LYS A 191 -21.58 2.56 -0.15
N ASP A 192 -22.31 1.82 -0.97
CA ASP A 192 -22.09 1.73 -2.40
C ASP A 192 -22.93 2.75 -3.18
N SER A 193 -23.62 3.68 -2.50
CA SER A 193 -24.49 4.69 -3.13
C SER A 193 -23.78 5.61 -4.13
N ILE A 194 -22.44 5.71 -4.05
CA ILE A 194 -21.58 6.50 -4.94
C ILE A 194 -21.11 5.74 -6.19
N LYS A 195 -21.39 4.43 -6.32
CA LYS A 195 -20.90 3.59 -7.43
C LYS A 195 -21.62 3.80 -8.78
N ASP A 196 -22.47 4.82 -8.89
CA ASP A 196 -23.33 5.08 -10.05
C ASP A 196 -22.69 6.01 -11.11
N ASP A 197 -21.53 6.61 -10.83
CA ASP A 197 -20.94 7.63 -11.71
C ASP A 197 -20.70 7.14 -13.17
N ASP A 198 -20.46 5.83 -13.35
CA ASP A 198 -20.27 5.19 -14.66
C ASP A 198 -21.37 4.17 -15.04
N ASP A 199 -22.46 4.07 -14.26
CA ASP A 199 -23.58 3.16 -14.55
C ASP A 199 -24.81 3.95 -15.03
N PRO A 200 -25.12 3.95 -16.36
CA PRO A 200 -26.27 4.68 -16.89
C PRO A 200 -27.62 4.16 -16.39
N THR A 201 -27.65 2.97 -15.77
CA THR A 201 -28.86 2.41 -15.18
C THR A 201 -29.08 2.83 -13.73
N GLY A 202 -28.03 3.25 -13.02
CA GLY A 202 -28.06 3.56 -11.58
C GLY A 202 -28.46 2.38 -10.69
N THR A 203 -28.25 1.14 -11.17
CA THR A 203 -28.68 -0.09 -10.47
C THR A 203 -27.52 -0.82 -9.81
N ARG A 204 -26.28 -0.56 -10.22
CA ARG A 204 -25.08 -1.22 -9.70
C ARG A 204 -24.90 -1.04 -8.20
N LYS A 205 -25.28 0.12 -7.65
CA LYS A 205 -25.26 0.37 -6.19
C LYS A 205 -26.10 -0.62 -5.37
N TYR A 206 -27.08 -1.30 -5.96
CA TYR A 206 -27.95 -2.25 -5.26
C TYR A 206 -27.42 -3.69 -5.25
N GLY A 207 -26.23 -3.97 -5.80
CA GLY A 207 -25.65 -5.31 -5.87
C GLY A 207 -25.63 -6.03 -4.52
N ASP A 208 -25.14 -5.36 -3.46
CA ASP A 208 -25.11 -5.87 -2.09
C ASP A 208 -26.51 -6.22 -1.57
N LEU A 209 -27.52 -5.41 -1.90
CA LEU A 209 -28.90 -5.67 -1.49
C LEU A 209 -29.50 -6.85 -2.26
N VAL A 210 -29.23 -6.98 -3.56
CA VAL A 210 -29.66 -8.14 -4.37
C VAL A 210 -29.04 -9.42 -3.81
N LEU A 211 -27.74 -9.42 -3.51
CA LEU A 211 -27.03 -10.50 -2.84
C LEU A 211 -27.71 -10.89 -1.53
N TRP A 212 -27.94 -9.91 -0.65
CA TRP A 212 -28.59 -10.13 0.64
C TRP A 212 -29.98 -10.76 0.51
N LYS A 213 -30.80 -10.29 -0.44
CA LYS A 213 -32.13 -10.84 -0.68
C LYS A 213 -32.08 -12.29 -1.21
N GLN A 214 -31.09 -12.63 -2.04
CA GLN A 214 -30.86 -14.01 -2.47
C GLN A 214 -30.48 -14.91 -1.29
N VAL A 215 -29.61 -14.44 -0.38
CA VAL A 215 -29.23 -15.16 0.85
C VAL A 215 -30.45 -15.41 1.74
N LEU A 216 -31.27 -14.39 2.00
CA LEU A 216 -32.50 -14.53 2.77
C LEU A 216 -33.46 -15.54 2.16
N HIS A 217 -33.64 -15.51 0.84
CA HIS A 217 -34.48 -16.46 0.12
C HIS A 217 -33.97 -17.89 0.31
N GLN A 218 -32.68 -18.13 0.07
CA GLN A 218 -32.10 -19.47 0.18
C GLN A 218 -32.18 -20.02 1.61
N ALA A 219 -31.85 -19.21 2.60
CA ALA A 219 -31.94 -19.60 4.01
C ALA A 219 -33.38 -19.93 4.42
N THR A 220 -34.37 -19.21 3.88
CA THR A 220 -35.80 -19.49 4.09
C THR A 220 -36.21 -20.82 3.46
N VAL A 221 -35.83 -21.05 2.20
CA VAL A 221 -36.19 -22.27 1.45
C VAL A 221 -35.54 -23.51 2.06
N LYS A 222 -34.29 -23.43 2.49
CA LYS A 222 -33.54 -24.55 3.06
C LYS A 222 -33.73 -24.70 4.57
N ASN A 223 -34.26 -23.68 5.24
CA ASN A 223 -34.40 -23.61 6.69
C ASN A 223 -33.10 -23.97 7.42
N LYS A 224 -32.01 -23.29 7.04
CA LYS A 224 -30.66 -23.50 7.58
C LYS A 224 -30.05 -22.18 8.05
N ASN A 225 -29.11 -22.30 8.99
CA ASN A 225 -28.23 -21.19 9.36
C ASN A 225 -27.32 -20.80 8.18
N ILE A 226 -26.82 -19.57 8.19
CA ILE A 226 -25.87 -19.06 7.18
C ILE A 226 -24.57 -18.65 7.86
N ILE A 227 -23.46 -19.09 7.25
CA ILE A 227 -22.14 -18.50 7.42
C ILE A 227 -21.88 -17.66 6.17
N PHE A 228 -21.86 -16.34 6.32
CA PHE A 228 -21.55 -15.43 5.23
C PHE A 228 -20.09 -14.99 5.35
N VAL A 229 -19.30 -15.25 4.31
CA VAL A 229 -17.86 -15.00 4.28
C VAL A 229 -17.57 -13.87 3.32
N THR A 230 -16.91 -12.82 3.80
CA THR A 230 -16.49 -11.68 2.97
C THR A 230 -15.12 -11.20 3.39
N ARG A 231 -14.42 -10.51 2.50
CA ARG A 231 -13.20 -9.77 2.84
C ARG A 231 -13.50 -8.32 3.22
N ASP A 232 -14.65 -7.78 2.81
CA ASP A 232 -14.94 -6.37 2.99
C ASP A 232 -15.40 -6.08 4.43
N VAL A 233 -14.72 -5.12 5.07
CA VAL A 233 -15.04 -4.61 6.41
C VAL A 233 -15.75 -3.27 6.26
N LYS A 234 -17.01 -3.31 5.85
CA LYS A 234 -17.87 -2.11 5.73
C LYS A 234 -18.85 -1.99 6.88
N GLU A 235 -19.10 -0.77 7.36
CA GLU A 235 -20.04 -0.51 8.47
C GLU A 235 -21.52 -0.79 8.14
N ASP A 236 -21.86 -0.97 6.86
CA ASP A 236 -23.19 -1.39 6.42
C ASP A 236 -23.36 -2.91 6.40
N TRP A 237 -22.31 -3.68 6.70
CA TRP A 237 -22.37 -5.13 6.92
C TRP A 237 -21.98 -5.50 8.35
N TRP A 238 -20.98 -4.81 8.90
CA TRP A 238 -20.37 -5.08 10.20
C TRP A 238 -20.70 -4.03 11.25
N GLN A 239 -20.83 -4.49 12.50
CA GLN A 239 -20.59 -3.66 13.67
C GLN A 239 -19.07 -3.61 13.90
N LEU A 240 -18.48 -2.43 13.73
CA LEU A 240 -17.06 -2.18 13.97
C LEU A 240 -16.82 -1.76 15.43
N ASP A 241 -15.63 -2.06 15.96
CA ASP A 241 -15.15 -1.50 17.22
C ASP A 241 -14.52 -0.11 17.06
N LYS A 242 -13.89 0.40 18.12
CA LYS A 242 -13.25 1.72 18.14
C LYS A 242 -12.03 1.83 17.21
N ASP A 243 -11.42 0.69 16.88
CA ASP A 243 -10.21 0.59 16.06
C ASP A 243 -10.58 0.20 14.61
N GLY A 244 -11.88 0.18 14.28
CA GLY A 244 -12.40 -0.16 12.95
C GLY A 244 -12.43 -1.65 12.64
N LYS A 245 -12.13 -2.54 13.61
CA LYS A 245 -12.12 -3.99 13.39
C LYS A 245 -13.54 -4.57 13.41
N PRO A 246 -13.85 -5.57 12.55
CA PRO A 246 -15.17 -6.20 12.50
C PRO A 246 -15.42 -7.07 13.74
N VAL A 247 -16.53 -6.84 14.44
CA VAL A 247 -16.89 -7.60 15.65
C VAL A 247 -18.00 -8.61 15.37
N GLU A 248 -19.10 -8.15 14.78
CA GLU A 248 -20.24 -9.00 14.42
C GLU A 248 -21.05 -8.38 13.29
N ALA A 249 -21.96 -9.15 12.71
CA ALA A 249 -22.92 -8.64 11.73
C ALA A 249 -23.78 -7.50 12.31
N ARG A 250 -24.12 -6.51 11.47
CA ARG A 250 -25.05 -5.43 11.83
C ARG A 250 -26.34 -5.98 12.44
N LYS A 251 -26.81 -5.34 13.51
CA LYS A 251 -27.99 -5.79 14.27
C LYS A 251 -29.24 -5.85 13.39
N GLU A 252 -29.39 -4.90 12.46
CA GLU A 252 -30.49 -4.86 11.50
C GLU A 252 -30.50 -6.08 10.57
N LEU A 253 -29.33 -6.51 10.09
CA LEU A 253 -29.19 -7.71 9.24
C LEU A 253 -29.54 -8.96 10.03
N VAL A 254 -29.03 -9.10 11.26
CA VAL A 254 -29.34 -10.24 12.14
C VAL A 254 -30.83 -10.28 12.47
N GLN A 255 -31.44 -9.12 12.75
CA GLN A 255 -32.86 -9.02 13.03
C GLN A 255 -33.70 -9.41 11.81
N GLU A 256 -33.44 -8.82 10.64
CA GLU A 256 -34.14 -9.15 9.40
C GLU A 256 -34.01 -10.65 9.07
N PHE A 257 -32.79 -11.20 9.19
CA PHE A 257 -32.53 -12.61 8.94
C PHE A 257 -33.35 -13.50 9.86
N ARG A 258 -33.36 -13.22 11.18
CA ARG A 258 -34.10 -14.00 12.16
C ARG A 258 -35.62 -13.87 11.97
N GLU A 259 -36.13 -12.68 11.64
CA GLU A 259 -37.56 -12.46 11.37
C GLU A 259 -38.05 -13.25 10.15
N LYS A 260 -37.23 -13.32 9.10
CA LYS A 260 -37.58 -14.02 7.85
C LYS A 260 -37.39 -15.53 7.94
N THR A 261 -36.30 -15.99 8.54
CA THR A 261 -35.86 -17.39 8.46
C THR A 261 -36.06 -18.18 9.74
N ARG A 262 -36.15 -17.51 10.91
CA ARG A 262 -36.03 -18.11 12.25
C ARG A 262 -34.70 -18.85 12.53
N ASN A 263 -33.73 -18.74 11.62
CA ASN A 263 -32.39 -19.30 11.73
C ASN A 263 -31.39 -18.23 12.17
N ASN A 264 -30.13 -18.62 12.32
CA ASN A 264 -29.04 -17.74 12.72
C ASN A 264 -28.09 -17.42 11.57
N LEU A 265 -27.48 -16.24 11.65
CA LEU A 265 -26.48 -15.72 10.73
C LEU A 265 -25.21 -15.39 11.51
N ILE A 266 -24.06 -15.75 10.95
CA ILE A 266 -22.76 -15.19 11.29
C ILE A 266 -22.10 -14.63 10.04
N LEU A 267 -21.45 -13.48 10.20
CA LEU A 267 -20.53 -12.94 9.23
C LEU A 267 -19.12 -13.29 9.70
N VAL A 268 -18.26 -13.71 8.77
CA VAL A 268 -16.89 -14.15 9.04
C VAL A 268 -15.98 -13.52 7.99
N THR A 269 -14.81 -13.04 8.41
CA THR A 269 -13.79 -12.59 7.43
C THR A 269 -13.20 -13.78 6.67
N LEU A 270 -12.64 -13.56 5.47
CA LEU A 270 -11.93 -14.64 4.76
C LEU A 270 -10.81 -15.25 5.60
N SER A 271 -10.06 -14.43 6.33
CA SER A 271 -9.02 -14.86 7.25
C SER A 271 -9.55 -15.85 8.28
N ASN A 272 -10.53 -15.41 9.08
CA ASN A 272 -11.13 -16.21 10.14
C ASN A 272 -11.77 -17.47 9.58
N PHE A 273 -12.42 -17.40 8.41
CA PHE A 273 -13.00 -18.57 7.79
C PHE A 273 -11.93 -19.63 7.43
N LEU A 274 -10.84 -19.23 6.80
CA LEU A 274 -9.75 -20.15 6.45
C LEU A 274 -9.17 -20.78 7.71
N ASP A 275 -8.88 -19.98 8.74
CA ASP A 275 -8.38 -20.44 10.03
C ASP A 275 -9.33 -21.44 10.71
N TYR A 276 -10.60 -21.07 10.88
CA TYR A 276 -11.57 -21.89 11.61
C TYR A 276 -11.84 -23.22 10.90
N VAL A 277 -11.99 -23.21 9.58
CA VAL A 277 -12.20 -24.45 8.80
C VAL A 277 -10.95 -25.33 8.82
N ALA A 278 -9.76 -24.74 8.71
CA ALA A 278 -8.51 -25.48 8.79
C ALA A 278 -8.33 -26.18 10.15
N ARG A 279 -8.66 -25.49 11.26
CA ARG A 279 -8.66 -26.08 12.60
C ARG A 279 -9.66 -27.22 12.75
N ILE A 280 -10.89 -27.03 12.26
CA ILE A 280 -11.95 -28.05 12.39
C ILE A 280 -11.65 -29.28 11.52
N ASN A 281 -11.13 -29.08 10.31
CA ASN A 281 -10.89 -30.16 9.34
C ASN A 281 -9.44 -30.69 9.37
N HIS A 282 -8.59 -30.18 10.26
CA HIS A 282 -7.16 -30.51 10.37
C HIS A 282 -6.41 -30.37 9.03
N ILE A 283 -6.59 -29.21 8.38
CA ILE A 283 -5.96 -28.87 7.09
C ILE A 283 -4.80 -27.91 7.35
N ASP A 284 -3.64 -28.19 6.77
CA ASP A 284 -2.56 -27.20 6.70
C ASP A 284 -2.91 -26.10 5.69
N ASN A 285 -3.07 -24.87 6.19
CA ASN A 285 -3.37 -23.68 5.42
C ASN A 285 -2.47 -22.48 5.78
N ARG A 286 -1.30 -22.73 6.39
CA ARG A 286 -0.44 -21.68 6.97
C ARG A 286 -0.04 -20.58 5.98
N LEU A 287 0.31 -20.92 4.74
CA LEU A 287 0.73 -19.95 3.72
C LEU A 287 -0.44 -19.08 3.30
N ALA A 288 -1.60 -19.72 3.05
CA ALA A 288 -2.83 -18.99 2.75
C ALA A 288 -3.24 -18.06 3.90
N TYR A 289 -3.09 -18.50 5.14
CA TYR A 289 -3.36 -17.68 6.32
C TYR A 289 -2.41 -16.48 6.40
N LEU A 290 -1.08 -16.68 6.25
CA LEU A 290 -0.09 -15.60 6.24
C LEU A 290 -0.41 -14.55 5.18
N GLU A 291 -0.61 -14.96 3.93
CA GLU A 291 -0.85 -14.02 2.84
C GLU A 291 -2.19 -13.28 2.95
N VAL A 292 -3.20 -13.91 3.54
CA VAL A 292 -4.50 -13.26 3.76
C VAL A 292 -4.42 -12.26 4.93
N ASN A 293 -3.57 -12.51 5.93
CA ASN A 293 -3.39 -11.68 7.12
C ASN A 293 -2.14 -10.80 7.12
N ALA A 294 -1.42 -10.73 6.00
CA ALA A 294 -0.09 -10.12 5.94
C ALA A 294 -0.04 -8.70 6.50
N LEU A 295 -1.08 -7.90 6.22
CA LEU A 295 -1.17 -6.52 6.72
C LEU A 295 -1.34 -6.46 8.25
N ASP A 296 -2.24 -7.28 8.80
CA ASP A 296 -2.50 -7.29 10.24
C ASP A 296 -1.26 -7.81 10.99
N ILE A 297 -0.62 -8.86 10.48
CA ILE A 297 0.65 -9.39 11.02
C ILE A 297 1.75 -8.32 10.95
N CYS A 298 1.91 -7.65 9.81
CA CYS A 298 2.91 -6.59 9.66
C CYS A 298 2.69 -5.46 10.67
N LYS A 299 1.44 -5.04 10.89
CA LYS A 299 1.09 -4.03 11.90
C LYS A 299 1.43 -4.48 13.32
N GLU A 300 1.09 -5.73 13.67
CA GLU A 300 1.42 -6.28 14.99
C GLU A 300 2.93 -6.37 15.26
N LEU A 301 3.73 -6.64 14.22
CA LEU A 301 5.20 -6.62 14.30
C LEU A 301 5.73 -5.18 14.38
N ALA A 302 5.17 -4.27 13.58
CA ALA A 302 5.53 -2.86 13.54
C ALA A 302 5.25 -2.14 14.88
N ASP A 303 4.20 -2.54 15.59
CA ASP A 303 3.84 -2.04 16.93
C ASP A 303 4.94 -2.30 17.99
N GLN A 304 5.84 -3.25 17.73
CA GLN A 304 6.91 -3.65 18.65
C GLN A 304 8.26 -3.01 18.32
N GLN A 305 8.35 -2.24 17.22
CA GLN A 305 9.59 -1.67 16.73
C GLN A 305 9.85 -0.25 17.23
N ASP A 306 11.13 0.10 17.31
CA ASP A 306 11.60 1.48 17.47
C ASP A 306 11.78 2.12 16.10
N TRP A 307 10.74 2.80 15.60
CA TRP A 307 10.75 3.43 14.28
C TRP A 307 11.73 4.60 14.18
N ASP A 308 12.03 5.29 15.28
CA ASP A 308 13.05 6.33 15.30
C ASP A 308 14.41 5.73 15.02
N ALA A 309 14.72 4.58 15.62
CA ALA A 309 15.96 3.85 15.35
C ALA A 309 16.01 3.30 13.92
N ILE A 310 14.90 2.81 13.37
CA ILE A 310 14.83 2.29 12.00
C ILE A 310 15.09 3.40 10.98
N PHE A 311 14.41 4.55 11.09
CA PHE A 311 14.60 5.66 10.15
C PHE A 311 15.95 6.36 10.30
N ASN A 312 16.54 6.32 11.50
CA ASN A 312 17.90 6.81 11.72
C ASN A 312 18.99 5.78 11.44
N ASN A 313 18.63 4.54 11.09
CA ASN A 313 19.60 3.48 10.86
C ASN A 313 20.51 3.84 9.68
N GLU A 314 21.83 3.72 9.90
CA GLU A 314 22.88 4.12 8.96
C GLU A 314 22.75 5.53 8.36
N MET A 315 21.91 6.40 8.94
CA MET A 315 21.56 7.73 8.45
C MET A 315 21.01 7.72 7.01
N GLU A 316 20.36 6.64 6.55
CA GLU A 316 19.89 6.53 5.16
C GLU A 316 18.85 7.60 4.80
N LEU A 317 17.83 7.79 5.66
CA LEU A 317 16.80 8.80 5.43
C LEU A 317 17.35 10.23 5.50
N THR A 318 18.23 10.49 6.46
CA THR A 318 18.95 11.77 6.58
C THR A 318 19.78 12.05 5.33
N SER A 319 20.56 11.06 4.87
CA SER A 319 21.34 11.14 3.64
C SER A 319 20.46 11.39 2.42
N TYR A 320 19.28 10.76 2.35
CA TYR A 320 18.31 11.01 1.29
C TYR A 320 17.85 12.48 1.29
N PHE A 321 17.40 13.02 2.42
CA PHE A 321 16.94 14.41 2.51
C PHE A 321 18.00 15.43 2.07
N ILE A 322 19.26 15.20 2.40
CA ILE A 322 20.37 16.12 2.09
C ILE A 322 20.78 16.01 0.61
N HIS A 323 20.81 14.80 0.04
CA HIS A 323 21.49 14.55 -1.24
C HIS A 323 20.57 14.33 -2.44
N SER A 324 19.29 13.97 -2.24
CA SER A 324 18.37 13.76 -3.35
C SER A 324 18.01 15.06 -4.07
N GLY A 325 17.94 16.16 -3.30
CA GLY A 325 17.39 17.43 -3.74
C GLY A 325 15.86 17.47 -3.73
N ASP A 326 15.20 16.39 -3.30
CA ASP A 326 13.73 16.28 -3.31
C ASP A 326 13.08 17.15 -2.22
N LEU A 327 13.79 17.47 -1.13
CA LEU A 327 13.30 18.36 -0.07
C LEU A 327 13.42 19.84 -0.45
N GLN A 328 14.39 20.19 -1.30
CA GLN A 328 14.70 21.58 -1.64
C GLN A 328 13.53 22.38 -2.23
N PRO A 329 12.62 21.82 -3.06
CA PRO A 329 11.44 22.53 -3.54
C PRO A 329 10.47 23.00 -2.45
N PHE A 330 10.54 22.42 -1.26
CA PHE A 330 9.67 22.74 -0.13
C PHE A 330 10.30 23.73 0.87
N VAL A 331 11.60 24.02 0.74
CA VAL A 331 12.34 24.90 1.62
C VAL A 331 12.84 26.10 0.80
N ASP A 332 12.44 27.30 1.20
CA ASP A 332 12.77 28.54 0.47
C ASP A 332 14.27 28.81 0.42
N ASP A 333 14.95 28.54 1.55
CA ASP A 333 16.38 28.69 1.71
C ASP A 333 17.14 27.40 1.34
N PRO A 334 18.42 27.51 1.01
CA PRO A 334 19.25 26.36 0.68
C PRO A 334 19.53 25.54 1.92
N ILE A 335 19.21 24.25 1.80
CA ILE A 335 19.41 23.27 2.85
C ILE A 335 20.91 23.06 3.03
N ALA A 336 21.39 23.26 4.26
CA ALA A 336 22.75 22.98 4.66
C ALA A 336 22.87 21.61 5.32
N ASP A 337 21.92 21.30 6.21
CA ASP A 337 21.84 20.02 6.90
C ASP A 337 20.39 19.67 7.24
N VAL A 338 20.14 18.38 7.47
CA VAL A 338 18.84 17.87 7.90
C VAL A 338 19.08 16.80 8.95
N GLU A 339 18.36 16.85 10.07
CA GLU A 339 18.33 15.75 11.04
C GLU A 339 16.90 15.22 11.16
N VAL A 340 16.76 13.90 11.23
CA VAL A 340 15.49 13.24 11.51
C VAL A 340 15.32 13.14 13.02
N ILE A 341 14.30 13.80 13.55
CA ILE A 341 14.04 13.87 15.00
C ILE A 341 13.31 12.62 15.47
N SER A 342 12.14 12.34 14.88
CA SER A 342 11.31 11.19 15.24
C SER A 342 10.24 10.88 14.18
N ALA A 343 9.74 9.65 14.19
CA ALA A 343 8.52 9.27 13.48
C ALA A 343 7.29 9.70 14.30
N SER A 344 6.34 10.37 13.64
CA SER A 344 5.12 10.87 14.29
C SER A 344 4.13 9.75 14.61
N SER A 345 4.23 8.63 13.89
CA SER A 345 3.39 7.45 14.07
C SER A 345 4.09 6.20 13.54
N ILE A 346 3.49 5.05 13.83
CA ILE A 346 3.78 3.82 13.11
C ILE A 346 3.40 4.03 11.63
N PRO A 347 4.22 3.59 10.67
CA PRO A 347 3.89 3.76 9.26
C PRO A 347 2.61 3.03 8.86
N ASP A 348 1.88 3.60 7.91
CA ASP A 348 0.76 2.95 7.25
C ASP A 348 1.28 2.08 6.09
N PHE A 349 1.04 0.76 6.17
CA PHE A 349 1.60 -0.21 5.23
C PHE A 349 0.62 -0.65 4.13
N GLU A 350 1.16 -0.90 2.94
CA GLU A 350 0.55 -1.64 1.85
C GLU A 350 1.42 -2.85 1.48
N ILE A 351 0.90 -4.08 1.59
CA ILE A 351 1.64 -5.31 1.30
C ILE A 351 1.60 -5.63 -0.20
N ASP A 352 2.77 -5.72 -0.83
CA ASP A 352 2.93 -6.09 -2.25
C ASP A 352 3.26 -7.59 -2.41
N SER A 353 4.11 -8.12 -1.53
CA SER A 353 4.59 -9.50 -1.59
C SER A 353 4.70 -10.14 -0.19
N VAL A 354 4.49 -11.45 -0.15
CA VAL A 354 4.82 -12.30 0.98
C VAL A 354 5.48 -13.53 0.39
N ASP A 355 6.65 -13.87 0.88
CA ASP A 355 7.42 -15.04 0.49
C ASP A 355 7.76 -15.88 1.73
N PHE A 356 7.98 -17.17 1.52
CA PHE A 356 8.21 -18.11 2.61
C PHE A 356 9.23 -19.17 2.22
N HIS A 357 10.31 -19.23 2.99
CA HIS A 357 11.40 -20.18 2.82
C HIS A 357 11.61 -20.95 4.13
N ASP A 358 11.33 -22.25 4.11
CA ASP A 358 11.41 -23.15 5.27
C ASP A 358 10.52 -22.75 6.47
N ASN A 359 11.04 -21.92 7.38
CA ASN A 359 10.31 -21.32 8.51
C ASN A 359 10.38 -19.78 8.50
N GLN A 360 11.05 -19.20 7.51
CA GLN A 360 11.30 -17.77 7.42
C GLN A 360 10.32 -17.12 6.46
N VAL A 361 9.67 -16.05 6.92
CA VAL A 361 8.73 -15.25 6.16
C VAL A 361 9.41 -13.95 5.78
N PHE A 362 9.22 -13.53 4.53
CA PHE A 362 9.63 -12.23 4.01
C PHE A 362 8.38 -11.50 3.55
N MET A 363 8.10 -10.31 4.06
CA MET A 363 7.06 -9.44 3.53
C MET A 363 7.70 -8.18 2.97
N GLU A 364 7.22 -7.74 1.82
CA GLU A 364 7.65 -6.49 1.21
C GLU A 364 6.43 -5.67 0.80
N GLY A 365 6.60 -4.36 0.82
CA GLY A 365 5.53 -3.46 0.47
C GLY A 365 5.96 -2.01 0.47
N ARG A 366 4.94 -1.15 0.50
CA ARG A 366 5.10 0.30 0.60
C ARG A 366 4.59 0.80 1.93
N PHE A 367 5.16 1.91 2.38
CA PHE A 367 4.69 2.58 3.58
C PHE A 367 4.50 4.07 3.33
N GLU A 368 3.66 4.68 4.16
CA GLU A 368 3.46 6.12 4.29
C GLU A 368 3.62 6.51 5.77
N VAL A 369 4.36 7.57 6.06
CA VAL A 369 4.55 8.06 7.44
C VAL A 369 4.88 9.55 7.45
N GLU A 370 4.56 10.22 8.55
CA GLU A 370 5.05 11.58 8.83
C GLU A 370 6.24 11.51 9.79
N VAL A 371 7.34 12.14 9.40
CA VAL A 371 8.56 12.26 10.22
C VAL A 371 8.79 13.73 10.59
N GLU A 372 9.14 13.97 11.85
CA GLU A 372 9.62 15.27 12.30
C GLU A 372 11.09 15.41 11.92
N ILE A 373 11.42 16.49 11.22
CA ILE A 373 12.78 16.80 10.81
C ILE A 373 13.17 18.20 11.26
N SER A 374 14.45 18.38 11.55
CA SER A 374 15.06 19.69 11.71
C SER A 374 15.89 20.03 10.47
N VAL A 375 15.60 21.17 9.86
CA VAL A 375 16.28 21.64 8.65
C VAL A 375 17.16 22.83 9.01
N GLU A 376 18.47 22.69 8.85
CA GLU A 376 19.39 23.81 8.93
C GLU A 376 19.49 24.47 7.56
N THR A 377 19.14 25.75 7.49
CA THR A 377 19.24 26.53 6.26
C THR A 377 20.35 27.56 6.34
N SER A 378 20.96 27.84 5.19
CA SER A 378 22.06 28.80 5.10
C SER A 378 21.54 30.18 4.64
N SER A 379 21.59 31.18 5.53
CA SER A 379 21.27 32.57 5.16
C SER A 379 22.45 33.32 4.54
N PHE A 380 22.13 34.43 3.86
CA PHE A 380 22.95 35.16 2.89
C PHE A 380 24.32 35.71 3.34
N ASN A 381 24.66 35.64 4.62
CA ASN A 381 25.97 36.07 5.15
C ASN A 381 26.89 34.91 5.56
N GLY A 382 26.52 33.66 5.29
CA GLY A 382 27.20 32.48 5.86
C GLY A 382 26.85 32.27 7.34
N THR A 383 25.80 32.94 7.81
CA THR A 383 25.12 32.65 9.06
C THR A 383 24.12 31.54 8.82
N PHE A 384 24.31 30.42 9.49
CA PHE A 384 23.29 29.38 9.57
C PHE A 384 22.10 29.92 10.36
N LEU A 385 20.90 29.76 9.81
CA LEU A 385 19.68 30.00 10.57
C LEU A 385 19.49 28.83 11.54
N PRO A 386 18.95 29.07 12.74
CA PRO A 386 18.60 27.97 13.63
C PRO A 386 17.66 26.99 12.91
N TYR A 387 17.77 25.71 13.26
CA TYR A 387 16.95 24.64 12.70
C TYR A 387 15.47 25.02 12.68
N GLY A 388 14.90 25.09 11.49
CA GLY A 388 13.45 25.06 11.35
C GLY A 388 12.97 23.63 11.59
N SER A 389 11.98 23.43 12.45
CA SER A 389 11.33 22.13 12.61
C SER A 389 10.17 22.02 11.65
N GLY A 390 10.01 20.88 11.00
CA GLY A 390 8.85 20.62 10.14
C GLY A 390 8.44 19.16 10.12
N LEU A 391 7.18 18.93 9.77
CA LEU A 391 6.64 17.59 9.54
C LEU A 391 6.76 17.28 8.05
N CYS A 392 7.49 16.21 7.74
CA CYS A 392 7.68 15.74 6.38
C CYS A 392 6.88 14.46 6.17
N LYS A 393 5.95 14.48 5.22
CA LYS A 393 5.22 13.29 4.80
C LYS A 393 6.03 12.56 3.74
N ILE A 394 6.43 11.34 4.06
CA ILE A 394 7.25 10.50 3.19
C ILE A 394 6.53 9.20 2.84
N THR A 395 6.83 8.70 1.65
CA THR A 395 6.53 7.32 1.26
C THR A 395 7.82 6.56 0.99
N GLY A 396 7.75 5.25 0.99
CA GLY A 396 8.89 4.40 0.64
C GLY A 396 8.52 2.94 0.54
N SER A 397 9.55 2.11 0.39
CA SER A 397 9.46 0.66 0.40
C SER A 397 9.99 0.10 1.71
N PHE A 398 9.40 -0.99 2.18
CA PHE A 398 9.91 -1.73 3.32
C PHE A 398 10.02 -3.22 3.02
N SER A 399 10.87 -3.89 3.78
CA SER A 399 10.87 -5.34 3.93
C SER A 399 10.87 -5.70 5.42
N VAL A 400 10.23 -6.82 5.74
CA VAL A 400 10.31 -7.43 7.07
C VAL A 400 10.55 -8.93 6.94
N GLU A 401 11.54 -9.42 7.67
CA GLU A 401 11.93 -10.82 7.75
C GLU A 401 11.66 -11.34 9.17
N PHE A 402 10.99 -12.47 9.34
CA PHE A 402 10.73 -13.07 10.66
C PHE A 402 10.58 -14.61 10.59
N GLU A 403 10.82 -15.30 11.71
CA GLU A 403 10.73 -16.76 11.79
C GLU A 403 9.42 -17.24 12.45
N LEU A 404 8.86 -18.33 11.91
CA LEU A 404 7.68 -18.99 12.47
C LEU A 404 8.05 -20.17 13.35
N ASN A 405 7.51 -20.19 14.57
CA ASN A 405 7.58 -21.36 15.43
C ASN A 405 6.48 -22.36 15.06
N THR A 406 6.90 -23.53 14.58
CA THR A 406 6.00 -24.61 14.16
C THR A 406 5.73 -25.66 15.25
N GLU A 407 6.36 -25.55 16.42
CA GLU A 407 6.27 -26.55 17.50
C GLU A 407 5.19 -26.24 18.55
N GLN A 408 4.70 -24.99 18.64
CA GLN A 408 3.68 -24.57 19.63
C GLN A 408 2.23 -24.63 19.11
N GLN A 409 1.91 -25.57 18.20
CA GLN A 409 0.61 -25.67 17.51
C GLN A 409 -0.61 -26.03 18.38
N GLU A 410 -0.49 -26.15 19.71
CA GLU A 410 -1.56 -26.73 20.53
C GLU A 410 -2.60 -25.74 21.10
N GLU A 411 -2.37 -24.42 21.14
CA GLU A 411 -3.39 -23.51 21.66
C GLU A 411 -3.49 -22.16 20.91
N LYS A 412 -4.62 -22.00 20.22
CA LYS A 412 -5.31 -20.75 19.82
C LYS A 412 -4.88 -19.98 18.58
N ASP A 413 -3.66 -20.10 18.06
CA ASP A 413 -3.26 -19.42 16.82
C ASP A 413 -2.52 -20.37 15.89
N ASN A 414 -2.83 -20.32 14.59
CA ASN A 414 -2.20 -21.21 13.60
C ASN A 414 -0.70 -20.91 13.41
N ILE A 415 -0.23 -19.77 13.90
CA ILE A 415 1.12 -19.26 13.69
C ILE A 415 1.59 -18.53 14.95
N TYR A 416 2.75 -18.93 15.46
CA TYR A 416 3.49 -18.19 16.48
C TYR A 416 4.73 -17.59 15.79
N ILE A 417 4.95 -16.29 15.98
CA ILE A 417 6.12 -15.58 15.44
C ILE A 417 7.19 -15.56 16.54
N GLU A 418 8.41 -15.96 16.22
CA GLU A 418 9.54 -15.83 17.14
C GLU A 418 10.01 -14.37 17.20
N ASP A 419 10.55 -13.94 18.35
CA ASP A 419 11.17 -12.62 18.54
C ASP A 419 12.48 -12.52 17.71
N SER A 420 12.36 -12.45 16.39
CA SER A 420 13.46 -12.50 15.41
C SER A 420 13.22 -11.59 14.21
N GLU A 421 12.25 -10.67 14.29
CA GLU A 421 11.87 -9.80 13.19
C GLU A 421 12.93 -8.74 12.88
N LYS A 422 13.11 -8.46 11.59
CA LYS A 422 14.02 -7.43 11.08
C LYS A 422 13.32 -6.60 10.03
N PHE A 423 13.10 -5.32 10.33
CA PHE A 423 12.59 -4.34 9.38
C PHE A 423 13.73 -3.61 8.66
N GLU A 424 13.58 -3.43 7.35
CA GLU A 424 14.40 -2.54 6.54
C GLU A 424 13.47 -1.60 5.74
N VAL A 425 13.87 -0.34 5.61
CA VAL A 425 13.12 0.69 4.86
C VAL A 425 14.06 1.37 3.87
N GLY A 426 13.51 1.84 2.75
CA GLY A 426 14.30 2.55 1.74
C GLY A 426 13.45 3.01 0.56
N GLY A 427 14.11 3.55 -0.47
CA GLY A 427 13.40 4.02 -1.67
C GLY A 427 12.43 5.16 -1.38
N PHE A 428 12.87 6.12 -0.55
CA PHE A 428 12.04 7.21 -0.06
C PHE A 428 11.62 8.19 -1.16
N GLU A 429 10.42 8.75 -1.02
CA GLU A 429 9.88 9.85 -1.81
C GLU A 429 9.18 10.85 -0.86
N ILE A 430 9.33 12.15 -1.11
CA ILE A 430 8.68 13.22 -0.33
C ILE A 430 7.36 13.59 -0.99
N GLU A 431 6.27 13.47 -0.24
CA GLU A 431 4.93 13.88 -0.69
C GLU A 431 4.62 15.32 -0.29
N ASP A 432 4.98 15.70 0.94
CA ASP A 432 4.67 17.02 1.49
C ASP A 432 5.64 17.41 2.62
N TYR A 433 5.80 18.71 2.87
CA TYR A 433 6.56 19.24 3.99
C TYR A 433 5.87 20.48 4.56
N ASP A 434 5.48 20.38 5.83
CA ASP A 434 4.89 21.46 6.61
C ASP A 434 5.94 22.08 7.54
N ASN A 435 6.37 23.31 7.23
CA ASN A 435 7.29 24.07 8.06
C ASN A 435 6.56 24.57 9.31
N GLN A 436 6.96 24.10 10.48
CA GLN A 436 6.37 24.47 11.77
C GLN A 436 7.15 25.55 12.52
N THR A 437 8.12 26.17 11.85
CA THR A 437 8.90 27.28 12.43
C THR A 437 7.97 28.48 12.66
N ASP A 438 8.01 29.04 13.87
CA ASP A 438 7.14 30.15 14.25
C ASP A 438 7.50 31.41 13.45
N TYR A 439 6.57 31.89 12.60
CA TYR A 439 6.78 33.03 11.71
C TYR A 439 7.20 34.31 12.46
N ASP A 440 6.80 34.47 13.73
CA ASP A 440 7.20 35.62 14.57
C ASP A 440 8.71 35.62 14.87
N GLU A 441 9.38 34.46 14.86
CA GLU A 441 10.84 34.35 15.02
C GLU A 441 11.59 34.56 13.71
N GLU A 442 11.05 34.07 12.58
CA GLU A 442 11.60 34.33 11.24
C GLU A 442 11.50 35.82 10.87
N GLU A 443 10.34 36.46 11.06
CA GLU A 443 10.13 37.89 10.71
C GLU A 443 11.05 38.80 11.55
N GLN A 444 11.24 38.51 12.84
CA GLN A 444 12.18 39.25 13.69
C GLN A 444 13.65 39.07 13.29
N TYR A 445 14.00 37.94 12.67
CA TYR A 445 15.34 37.67 12.19
C TYR A 445 15.61 38.35 10.84
N TYR A 446 14.64 38.29 9.91
CA TYR A 446 14.70 38.99 8.63
C TYR A 446 14.62 40.52 8.80
N GLU A 447 13.84 41.04 9.75
CA GLU A 447 13.85 42.48 10.09
C GLU A 447 15.23 42.95 10.56
N LYS A 448 15.99 42.12 11.28
CA LYS A 448 17.38 42.42 11.71
C LYS A 448 18.39 42.35 10.57
N LEU A 449 18.11 41.60 9.50
CA LEU A 449 18.96 41.44 8.33
C LEU A 449 18.64 42.41 7.20
N SER A 450 17.57 43.22 7.31
CA SER A 450 17.23 44.24 6.31
C SER A 450 18.38 45.25 6.15
N SER A 451 19.23 45.00 5.15
CA SER A 451 20.09 46.04 4.60
C SER A 451 19.18 47.11 3.99
N GLU A 452 19.52 48.39 4.13
CA GLU A 452 18.85 49.52 3.45
C GLU A 452 18.97 49.48 1.91
N GLU A 453 19.25 48.32 1.31
CA GLU A 453 19.56 48.13 -0.10
C GLU A 453 18.36 47.59 -0.87
N TYR A 454 18.19 48.10 -2.10
CA TYR A 454 17.08 47.77 -3.00
C TYR A 454 17.55 46.82 -4.11
N CYS A 455 16.63 46.04 -4.65
CA CYS A 455 16.92 45.15 -5.76
C CYS A 455 17.37 45.92 -7.00
N VAL A 456 18.44 45.47 -7.66
CA VAL A 456 18.91 46.08 -8.92
C VAL A 456 17.94 45.92 -10.09
N HIS A 457 16.89 45.10 -9.94
CA HIS A 457 15.86 44.85 -10.94
C HIS A 457 14.49 45.47 -10.57
N CYS A 458 14.28 45.91 -9.33
CA CYS A 458 13.03 46.58 -8.89
C CYS A 458 13.18 47.30 -7.55
N ASP A 459 12.18 48.09 -7.16
CA ASP A 459 12.20 48.86 -5.91
C ASP A 459 11.83 48.03 -4.65
N ASN A 460 11.80 46.70 -4.76
CA ASN A 460 11.63 45.84 -3.60
C ASN A 460 12.94 45.80 -2.79
N ALA A 461 12.81 45.54 -1.48
CA ALA A 461 13.97 45.27 -0.64
C ALA A 461 14.82 44.14 -1.26
N ALA A 462 16.13 44.35 -1.30
CA ALA A 462 17.05 43.30 -1.69
C ALA A 462 17.10 42.22 -0.60
N VAL A 463 17.03 40.96 -1.02
CA VAL A 463 17.12 39.77 -0.17
C VAL A 463 18.42 38.99 -0.45
N TYR A 464 18.92 39.08 -1.68
CA TYR A 464 20.11 38.40 -2.20
C TYR A 464 21.16 39.42 -2.63
N PHE A 465 22.43 39.02 -2.63
CA PHE A 465 23.55 39.80 -3.15
C PHE A 465 24.33 39.05 -4.23
N THR A 466 24.64 39.75 -5.31
CA THR A 466 25.59 39.24 -6.30
C THR A 466 27.00 39.21 -5.73
N LYS A 467 27.92 38.49 -6.38
CA LYS A 467 29.36 38.52 -6.05
C LYS A 467 29.93 39.95 -5.97
N SER A 468 29.38 40.89 -6.74
CA SER A 468 29.79 42.30 -6.74
C SER A 468 29.15 43.14 -5.63
N GLY A 469 28.36 42.54 -4.75
CA GLY A 469 27.67 43.20 -3.65
C GLY A 469 26.39 43.92 -4.06
N SER A 470 25.77 43.55 -5.19
CA SER A 470 24.53 44.19 -5.65
C SER A 470 23.30 43.46 -5.14
N GLY A 471 22.37 44.20 -4.53
CA GLY A 471 21.11 43.66 -3.99
C GLY A 471 20.13 43.13 -5.06
N VAL A 472 19.45 42.02 -4.81
CA VAL A 472 18.46 41.37 -5.69
C VAL A 472 17.31 40.88 -4.80
N CYS A 473 16.04 41.06 -5.18
CA CYS A 473 14.90 40.57 -4.38
C CYS A 473 14.55 39.12 -4.73
N GLU A 474 13.73 38.48 -3.88
CA GLU A 474 13.15 37.13 -4.06
C GLU A 474 12.68 36.84 -5.49
N ASN A 475 11.82 37.70 -6.03
CA ASN A 475 11.24 37.55 -7.36
C ASN A 475 12.25 37.58 -8.52
N HIS A 476 13.51 37.92 -8.25
CA HIS A 476 14.56 38.06 -9.25
C HIS A 476 15.74 37.13 -9.00
N LYS A 477 15.69 36.23 -7.99
CA LYS A 477 16.75 35.28 -7.68
C LYS A 477 17.04 34.31 -8.82
N GLU A 478 16.00 33.86 -9.52
CA GLU A 478 16.08 32.90 -10.65
C GLU A 478 16.89 33.39 -11.86
N LYS A 479 17.21 34.69 -11.91
CA LYS A 479 18.05 35.30 -12.95
C LYS A 479 19.54 34.99 -12.76
N TYR A 480 19.91 34.34 -11.66
CA TYR A 480 21.28 34.10 -11.25
C TYR A 480 21.49 32.62 -10.91
N ASP A 481 22.74 32.17 -10.91
CA ASP A 481 23.13 30.92 -10.27
C ASP A 481 23.37 31.17 -8.78
N PHE A 482 23.03 30.20 -7.95
CA PHE A 482 23.11 30.34 -6.50
C PHE A 482 24.10 29.33 -5.90
N CYS A 483 24.94 29.79 -4.97
CA CYS A 483 25.90 28.96 -4.25
C CYS A 483 25.45 28.73 -2.81
N SER A 484 25.09 27.51 -2.43
CA SER A 484 24.62 27.16 -1.08
C SER A 484 25.69 27.34 0.00
N GLY A 485 26.96 27.10 -0.30
CA GLY A 485 28.02 27.22 0.71
C GLY A 485 28.33 28.65 1.19
N CYS A 486 28.06 29.68 0.40
CA CYS A 486 28.28 31.09 0.82
C CYS A 486 27.14 32.03 0.52
N ALA A 487 26.00 31.45 0.10
CA ALA A 487 24.78 32.13 -0.28
C ALA A 487 25.07 33.40 -1.09
N THR A 488 25.67 33.25 -2.28
CA THR A 488 26.00 34.39 -3.16
C THR A 488 25.43 34.14 -4.54
N LEU A 489 24.81 35.17 -5.14
CA LEU A 489 24.35 35.09 -6.52
C LEU A 489 25.50 35.34 -7.49
N PHE A 490 25.60 34.45 -8.45
CA PHE A 490 26.53 34.51 -9.56
C PHE A 490 25.73 34.70 -10.85
N ASP A 491 26.31 35.35 -11.84
CA ASP A 491 25.64 35.47 -13.13
C ASP A 491 25.29 34.08 -13.67
N LYS A 492 24.11 33.93 -14.26
CA LYS A 492 23.63 32.62 -14.71
C LYS A 492 24.61 31.94 -15.66
N GLY A 493 24.97 30.70 -15.39
CA GLY A 493 26.02 29.95 -16.07
C GLY A 493 27.45 30.28 -15.66
N SER A 494 27.68 31.02 -14.56
CA SER A 494 29.04 31.33 -14.05
C SER A 494 29.43 30.53 -12.81
N LEU A 495 28.47 29.86 -12.16
CA LEU A 495 28.76 28.84 -11.16
C LEU A 495 29.03 27.50 -11.88
N THR A 496 30.13 27.42 -12.61
CA THR A 496 30.47 26.25 -13.42
C THR A 496 31.38 25.29 -12.65
N GLY A 497 30.85 24.57 -11.67
CA GLY A 497 31.62 23.54 -10.95
C GLY A 497 31.03 23.15 -9.60
N SER A 498 31.59 22.09 -9.01
CA SER A 498 31.23 21.56 -7.69
C SER A 498 31.81 22.34 -6.51
N LYS A 499 32.45 23.49 -6.76
CA LYS A 499 33.02 24.37 -5.73
C LYS A 499 32.82 25.83 -6.06
N CYS A 500 32.32 26.54 -5.09
CA CYS A 500 32.09 27.96 -5.14
C CYS A 500 33.39 28.73 -4.85
N HIS A 501 33.87 29.52 -5.81
CA HIS A 501 35.14 30.27 -5.69
C HIS A 501 35.21 31.31 -4.55
N LYS A 502 34.12 31.47 -3.78
CA LYS A 502 34.04 32.36 -2.63
C LYS A 502 34.14 31.61 -1.29
N CYS A 503 33.63 30.38 -1.17
CA CYS A 503 33.73 29.58 0.07
C CYS A 503 34.50 28.27 -0.06
N ASP A 504 34.98 27.91 -1.25
CA ASP A 504 35.65 26.63 -1.54
C ASP A 504 34.82 25.36 -1.24
N ASN A 505 33.52 25.54 -0.94
CA ASN A 505 32.49 24.52 -0.80
C ASN A 505 31.78 24.26 -2.11
#